data_AF-A0A2G4IY71-F1
#
_entry.id   AF-A0A2G4IY71-F1
#
_cell.length_a   1.000
_cell.length_b   1.000
_cell.length_c   1.000
_cell.angle_alpha   90.00
_cell.angle_beta   90.00
_cell.angle_gamma   90.00
#
_symmetry.space_group_name_H-M   'P 1'
#
loop_
_entity.id
_entity.type
_entity.pdbx_description
1 polymer ?
#
loop_
_entity_poly.entity_id
_entity_poly.type
_entity_poly.pdbx_seq_one_letter_code
_entity_poly.pdbx_strand_id
1 'polypeptide(L)'
;MSSREQTSSEPSTALAFGFLTAVDSPLHGLFGGYLLVDVIGRPLEFHCTAPVKVSRAQQILYGSTLQSHLHGRQIGAALLSEGILAPQIVLTDLESMLHVRLHTILPVALVKRPEATACSGDFSIGNSRVSPPPGNLESAASMEEQEELLRGKLAQLVASVDLNEPFERIRAAIDEAQRH
;
A
#
# COMPACT_ATOMS: atom_id res chain seq x y z
N MET A 1 -49.05 25.07 4.13
CA MET A 1 -48.87 24.24 2.92
C MET A 1 -47.39 24.13 2.64
N SER A 2 -46.88 22.89 2.73
CA SER A 2 -45.72 22.27 2.07
C SER A 2 -44.49 23.12 1.78
N SER A 3 -43.36 22.86 2.45
CA SER A 3 -42.39 21.76 2.20
C SER A 3 -41.55 21.96 0.93
N ARG A 4 -40.24 22.22 1.12
CA ARG A 4 -39.20 21.21 0.89
C ARG A 4 -37.85 21.70 1.42
N GLU A 5 -37.37 20.97 2.42
CA GLU A 5 -35.98 20.96 2.88
C GLU A 5 -35.04 20.64 1.71
N GLN A 6 -34.03 21.50 1.52
CA GLN A 6 -32.80 21.14 0.81
C GLN A 6 -31.85 20.57 1.86
N THR A 7 -31.79 19.25 1.96
CA THR A 7 -30.67 18.57 2.61
C THR A 7 -29.49 18.65 1.66
N SER A 8 -28.63 19.64 1.85
CA SER A 8 -27.28 19.65 1.33
C SER A 8 -26.51 18.50 1.99
N SER A 9 -26.42 17.35 1.31
CA SER A 9 -25.51 16.29 1.71
C SER A 9 -24.09 16.78 1.45
N GLU A 10 -23.39 17.20 2.50
CA GLU A 10 -21.94 17.32 2.48
C GLU A 10 -21.36 15.99 1.97
N PRO A 11 -20.32 16.00 1.12
CA PRO A 11 -19.64 14.77 0.77
C PRO A 11 -19.04 14.20 2.06
N SER A 12 -19.62 13.11 2.56
CA SER A 12 -18.90 12.21 3.46
C SER A 12 -17.58 11.90 2.77
N THR A 13 -16.47 12.40 3.30
CA THR A 13 -15.14 12.06 2.80
C THR A 13 -15.01 10.55 2.89
N ALA A 14 -15.20 9.87 1.76
CA ALA A 14 -15.19 8.42 1.71
C ALA A 14 -13.82 7.95 2.19
N LEU A 15 -13.82 7.02 3.15
CA LEU A 15 -12.57 6.47 3.68
C LEU A 15 -11.85 5.71 2.55
N ALA A 16 -10.62 6.12 2.26
CA ALA A 16 -9.78 5.52 1.26
C ALA A 16 -8.62 4.72 1.88
N PHE A 17 -8.24 3.62 1.24
CA PHE A 17 -7.14 2.74 1.62
C PHE A 17 -6.24 2.52 0.42
N GLY A 18 -4.94 2.75 0.59
CA GLY A 18 -3.96 2.62 -0.48
C GLY A 18 -3.31 1.25 -0.49
N PHE A 19 -3.11 0.68 -1.67
CA PHE A 19 -2.39 -0.57 -1.90
C PHE A 19 -1.27 -0.30 -2.90
N LEU A 20 -0.02 -0.51 -2.47
CA LEU A 20 1.19 -0.20 -3.23
C LEU A 20 1.99 -1.48 -3.41
N THR A 21 2.34 -1.82 -4.65
CA THR A 21 3.19 -2.99 -4.94
C THR A 21 4.05 -2.75 -6.19
N ALA A 22 4.95 -3.68 -6.47
CA ALA A 22 5.76 -3.70 -7.67
C ALA A 22 5.73 -5.08 -8.33
N VAL A 23 5.92 -5.08 -9.65
CA VAL A 23 5.90 -6.25 -10.52
C VAL A 23 7.17 -6.26 -11.35
N ASP A 24 7.97 -7.31 -11.21
CA ASP A 24 9.15 -7.51 -12.03
C ASP A 24 8.73 -8.16 -13.36
N SER A 25 9.04 -7.50 -14.47
CA SER A 25 8.89 -8.04 -15.82
C SER A 25 10.29 -8.28 -16.40
N PRO A 26 10.65 -9.55 -16.69
CA PRO A 26 11.95 -9.87 -17.29
C PRO A 26 12.24 -9.13 -18.60
N LEU A 27 11.19 -8.76 -19.35
CA LEU A 27 11.29 -8.10 -20.65
C LEU A 27 11.33 -6.57 -20.55
N HIS A 28 10.54 -6.00 -19.64
CA HIS A 28 10.29 -4.56 -19.64
C HIS A 28 10.90 -3.83 -18.42
N GLY A 29 11.36 -4.57 -17.41
CA GLY A 29 11.88 -4.04 -16.17
C GLY A 29 10.83 -4.05 -15.07
N LEU A 30 11.01 -3.18 -14.08
CA LEU A 30 10.17 -3.15 -12.89
C LEU A 30 9.02 -2.15 -13.07
N PHE A 31 7.81 -2.55 -12.71
CA PHE A 31 6.63 -1.67 -12.68
C PHE A 31 6.19 -1.48 -11.25
N GLY A 32 5.72 -0.29 -10.93
CA GLY A 32 4.96 -0.03 -9.72
C GLY A 32 3.49 0.13 -10.02
N GLY A 33 2.65 -0.26 -9.06
CA GLY A 33 1.22 0.05 -9.11
C GLY A 33 0.71 0.50 -7.75
N TYR A 34 -0.21 1.46 -7.80
CA TYR A 34 -0.86 2.05 -6.63
C TYR A 34 -2.36 2.13 -6.87
N LEU A 35 -3.12 1.43 -6.04
CA LEU A 35 -4.57 1.35 -6.10
C LEU A 35 -5.14 1.93 -4.81
N LEU A 36 -6.07 2.87 -4.93
CA LEU A 36 -6.88 3.31 -3.79
C LEU A 36 -8.25 2.65 -3.89
N VAL A 37 -8.73 2.17 -2.76
CA VAL A 37 -10.08 1.60 -2.64
C VAL A 37 -10.86 2.22 -1.50
N ASP A 38 -12.19 2.17 -1.59
CA ASP A 38 -13.07 2.48 -0.47
C ASP A 38 -13.17 1.32 0.54
N VAL A 39 -13.99 1.50 1.58
CA VAL A 39 -14.24 0.50 2.65
C VAL A 39 -14.79 -0.84 2.16
N ILE A 40 -15.39 -0.88 0.97
CA ILE A 40 -15.96 -2.11 0.38
C ILE A 40 -15.12 -2.64 -0.80
N GLY A 41 -13.93 -2.06 -1.05
CA GLY A 41 -12.99 -2.55 -2.06
C GLY A 41 -13.22 -2.01 -3.47
N ARG A 42 -14.08 -1.00 -3.66
CA ARG A 42 -14.26 -0.36 -4.97
C ARG A 42 -13.06 0.54 -5.28
N PRO A 43 -12.47 0.45 -6.49
CA PRO A 43 -11.43 1.37 -6.92
C PRO A 43 -11.90 2.81 -6.90
N LEU A 44 -11.08 3.67 -6.32
CA LEU A 44 -11.22 5.11 -6.36
C LEU A 44 -10.22 5.71 -7.35
N GLU A 45 -8.96 5.26 -7.28
CA GLU A 45 -7.87 5.68 -8.16
C GLU A 45 -6.96 4.49 -8.47
N PHE A 46 -6.37 4.49 -9.66
CA PHE A 46 -5.32 3.56 -10.02
C PHE A 46 -4.21 4.28 -10.79
N HIS A 47 -2.98 4.11 -10.32
CA HIS A 47 -1.78 4.67 -10.91
C HIS A 47 -0.76 3.56 -11.15
N CYS A 48 -0.01 3.65 -12.25
CA CYS A 48 1.10 2.76 -12.53
C CYS A 48 2.29 3.55 -13.05
N THR A 49 3.50 3.07 -12.76
CA THR A 49 4.71 3.69 -13.32
C THR A 49 4.95 3.22 -14.74
N ALA A 50 5.64 4.04 -15.54
CA ALA A 50 6.35 3.52 -16.70
C ALA A 50 7.39 2.46 -16.26
N PRO A 51 7.81 1.55 -17.17
CA PRO A 51 8.80 0.54 -16.83
C PRO A 51 10.12 1.15 -16.35
N VAL A 52 10.55 0.76 -15.15
CA VAL A 52 11.80 1.17 -14.53
C VAL A 52 12.89 0.16 -14.91
N LYS A 53 13.81 0.57 -15.76
CA LYS A 53 14.98 -0.23 -16.15
C LYS A 53 16.18 0.12 -15.29
N VAL A 54 16.81 -0.92 -14.74
CA VAL A 54 18.04 -0.76 -13.96
C VAL A 54 19.24 -1.04 -14.84
N SER A 55 20.13 -0.07 -14.97
CA SER A 55 21.39 -0.25 -15.70
C SER A 55 22.38 -1.12 -14.92
N ARG A 56 23.32 -1.75 -15.62
CA ARG A 56 24.40 -2.52 -14.98
C ARG A 56 25.24 -1.66 -14.03
N ALA A 57 25.49 -0.40 -14.40
CA ALA A 57 26.20 0.54 -13.55
C ALA A 57 25.45 0.78 -12.22
N GLN A 58 24.13 1.00 -12.27
CA GLN A 58 23.32 1.16 -11.06
C GLN A 58 23.33 -0.11 -10.20
N GLN A 59 23.25 -1.30 -10.79
CA GLN A 59 23.35 -2.55 -10.02
C GLN A 59 24.68 -2.64 -9.24
N ILE A 60 25.79 -2.27 -9.88
CA ILE A 60 27.12 -2.31 -9.24
C ILE A 60 27.22 -1.24 -8.14
N LEU A 61 26.77 -0.01 -8.42
CA LEU A 61 26.93 1.12 -7.51
C LEU A 61 26.03 1.02 -6.27
N TYR A 62 24.78 0.59 -6.44
CA TYR A 62 23.83 0.50 -5.33
C TYR A 62 23.98 -0.79 -4.53
N GLY A 63 24.45 -1.87 -5.17
CA GLY A 63 24.63 -3.17 -4.52
C GLY A 63 23.38 -3.64 -3.79
N SER A 64 23.50 -3.93 -2.49
CA SER A 64 22.40 -4.41 -1.65
C SER A 64 21.30 -3.38 -1.41
N THR A 65 21.56 -2.08 -1.60
CA THR A 65 20.58 -1.00 -1.36
C THR A 65 19.66 -0.76 -2.56
N LEU A 66 19.94 -1.41 -3.70
CA LEU A 66 19.24 -1.17 -4.95
C LEU A 66 17.72 -1.36 -4.81
N GLN A 67 17.27 -2.47 -4.23
CA GLN A 67 15.83 -2.77 -4.11
C GLN A 67 15.09 -1.75 -3.24
N SER A 68 15.68 -1.35 -2.13
CA SER A 68 15.15 -0.30 -1.25
C SER A 68 15.07 1.06 -1.96
N HIS A 69 16.07 1.40 -2.79
CA HIS A 69 16.06 2.62 -3.56
C HIS A 69 14.98 2.61 -4.66
N LEU A 70 14.87 1.51 -5.41
CA LEU A 70 13.89 1.34 -6.47
C LEU A 70 12.48 1.37 -5.92
N HIS A 71 12.16 0.49 -4.97
CA HIS A 71 10.82 0.42 -4.40
C HIS A 71 10.49 1.64 -3.55
N GLY A 72 11.37 2.06 -2.64
CA GLY A 72 11.08 3.17 -1.74
C GLY A 72 10.97 4.51 -2.46
N ARG A 73 12.02 4.91 -3.19
CA ARG A 73 12.10 6.24 -3.78
C ARG A 73 11.55 6.29 -5.21
N GLN A 74 12.06 5.43 -6.09
CA GLN A 74 11.79 5.58 -7.52
C GLN A 74 10.36 5.19 -7.90
N ILE A 75 9.81 4.17 -7.24
CA ILE A 75 8.45 3.68 -7.49
C ILE A 75 7.49 4.21 -6.44
N GLY A 76 7.72 3.90 -5.16
CA GLY A 76 6.77 4.19 -4.08
C GLY A 76 6.51 5.67 -3.93
N ALA A 77 7.55 6.49 -3.78
CA ALA A 77 7.39 7.93 -3.59
C ALA A 77 6.75 8.60 -4.82
N ALA A 78 7.12 8.16 -6.03
CA ALA A 78 6.53 8.67 -7.27
C ALA A 78 5.02 8.37 -7.32
N LEU A 79 4.61 7.12 -7.09
CA LEU A 79 3.20 6.74 -7.11
C LEU A 79 2.37 7.43 -6.03
N LEU A 80 2.90 7.56 -4.81
CA LEU A 80 2.21 8.28 -3.74
C LEU A 80 2.05 9.77 -4.04
N SER A 81 2.97 10.38 -4.81
CA SER A 81 2.86 11.78 -5.21
C SER A 81 1.83 12.03 -6.32
N GLU A 82 1.46 11.00 -7.10
CA GLU A 82 0.40 11.08 -8.12
C GLU A 82 -1.01 10.91 -7.52
N GLY A 83 -1.11 10.34 -6.31
CA GLY A 83 -2.37 10.16 -5.62
C GLY A 83 -3.05 11.48 -5.27
N ILE A 84 -4.32 11.63 -5.62
CA ILE A 84 -5.11 12.83 -5.32
C ILE A 84 -5.76 12.70 -3.94
N LEU A 85 -6.35 11.53 -3.67
CA LEU A 85 -6.93 11.20 -2.38
C LEU A 85 -5.85 10.79 -1.37
N ALA A 86 -5.98 11.29 -0.14
CA ALA A 86 -5.14 10.88 0.98
C ALA A 86 -5.76 9.65 1.68
N PRO A 87 -5.19 8.44 1.54
CA PRO A 87 -5.72 7.28 2.22
C PRO A 87 -5.42 7.33 3.73
N GLN A 88 -6.22 6.62 4.52
CA GLN A 88 -5.97 6.48 5.96
C GLN A 88 -4.68 5.73 6.27
N ILE A 89 -4.28 4.84 5.38
CA ILE A 89 -3.10 3.98 5.44
C ILE A 89 -2.76 3.47 4.03
N VAL A 90 -1.47 3.25 3.79
CA VAL A 90 -0.97 2.54 2.61
C VAL A 90 -0.49 1.15 3.03
N LEU A 91 -0.92 0.13 2.31
CA LEU A 91 -0.53 -1.25 2.49
C LEU A 91 0.40 -1.66 1.35
N THR A 92 1.42 -2.45 1.65
CA THR A 92 2.30 -3.06 0.64
C THR A 92 2.51 -4.53 0.99
N ASP A 93 2.72 -5.38 0.00
CA ASP A 93 3.10 -6.79 0.19
C ASP A 93 4.61 -7.04 -0.05
N LEU A 94 5.37 -5.98 -0.28
CA LEU A 94 6.82 -6.03 -0.48
C LEU A 94 7.56 -5.34 0.67
N GLU A 95 8.49 -6.07 1.30
CA GLU A 95 9.29 -5.56 2.43
C GLU A 95 10.21 -4.41 2.01
N SER A 96 10.86 -4.51 0.85
CA SER A 96 11.71 -3.45 0.32
C SER A 96 10.93 -2.15 0.01
N MET A 97 9.62 -2.24 -0.27
CA MET A 97 8.74 -1.09 -0.45
C MET A 97 8.49 -0.30 0.84
N LEU A 98 8.74 -0.89 2.02
CA LEU A 98 8.64 -0.17 3.30
C LEU A 98 9.57 1.04 3.39
N HIS A 99 10.63 1.10 2.58
CA HIS A 99 11.53 2.25 2.51
C HIS A 99 10.85 3.52 2.00
N VAL A 100 9.65 3.43 1.38
CA VAL A 100 8.86 4.60 0.98
C VAL A 100 8.50 5.49 2.17
N ARG A 101 8.50 4.96 3.40
CA ARG A 101 8.25 5.73 4.63
C ARG A 101 9.24 6.88 4.84
N LEU A 102 10.42 6.83 4.23
CA LEU A 102 11.39 7.93 4.25
C LEU A 102 10.96 9.12 3.35
N HIS A 103 9.89 8.94 2.58
CA HIS A 103 9.43 9.86 1.54
C HIS A 103 7.94 10.22 1.66
N THR A 104 7.25 9.74 2.70
CA THR A 104 5.83 10.04 2.93
C THR A 104 5.52 10.15 4.42
N ILE A 105 4.53 10.96 4.75
CA ILE A 105 3.95 11.05 6.11
C ILE A 105 2.83 10.03 6.33
N LEU A 106 2.34 9.40 5.26
CA LEU A 106 1.26 8.42 5.35
C LEU A 106 1.76 7.18 6.12
N PRO A 107 0.93 6.60 7.00
CA PRO A 107 1.29 5.34 7.63
C PRO A 107 1.34 4.26 6.55
N VAL A 108 2.45 3.52 6.51
CA VAL A 108 2.65 2.40 5.56
C VAL A 108 2.82 1.12 6.35
N ALA A 109 2.06 0.07 6.06
CA ALA A 109 2.19 -1.24 6.72
C ALA A 109 2.43 -2.37 5.72
N LEU A 110 3.11 -3.42 6.16
CA LEU A 110 3.37 -4.61 5.34
C LEU A 110 2.23 -5.61 5.56
N VAL A 111 1.63 -6.08 4.48
CA VAL A 111 0.68 -7.20 4.47
C VAL A 111 1.43 -8.45 4.07
N LYS A 112 1.27 -9.51 4.86
CA LYS A 112 1.81 -10.83 4.62
C LYS A 112 0.67 -11.83 4.57
N ARG A 113 0.87 -12.90 3.81
CA ARG A 113 0.02 -14.09 3.91
C ARG A 113 0.12 -14.71 5.30
N PRO A 114 -0.94 -15.38 5.80
CA PRO A 114 -0.98 -15.91 7.16
C PRO A 114 0.05 -17.02 7.41
N GLU A 115 0.49 -17.69 6.33
CA GLU A 115 1.52 -18.73 6.30
C GLU A 115 2.97 -18.18 6.31
N ALA A 116 3.16 -16.87 6.13
CA ALA A 116 4.48 -16.26 6.17
C ALA A 116 5.09 -16.35 7.58
N THR A 117 6.42 -16.41 7.65
CA THR A 117 7.16 -16.37 8.92
C THR A 117 6.77 -15.13 9.72
N ALA A 118 6.23 -15.34 10.91
CA ALA A 118 5.87 -14.26 11.81
C ALA A 118 7.12 -13.56 12.33
N CYS A 119 7.11 -12.23 12.28
CA CYS A 119 8.09 -11.39 12.94
C CYS A 119 7.51 -10.86 14.26
N SER A 120 8.37 -10.44 15.19
CA SER A 120 7.93 -9.75 16.40
C SER A 120 7.14 -8.49 16.06
N GLY A 121 5.93 -8.38 16.61
CA GLY A 121 5.00 -7.27 16.34
C GLY A 121 4.03 -7.51 15.19
N ASP A 122 4.11 -8.63 14.47
CA ASP A 122 3.09 -9.02 13.49
C ASP A 122 1.80 -9.40 14.20
N PHE A 123 0.67 -8.88 13.72
CA PHE A 123 -0.66 -9.27 14.20
C PHE A 123 -1.54 -9.80 13.06
N SER A 124 -2.54 -10.59 13.42
CA SER A 124 -3.47 -11.19 12.46
C SER A 124 -4.77 -10.37 12.37
N ILE A 125 -5.20 -10.10 11.13
CA ILE A 125 -6.45 -9.39 10.84
C ILE A 125 -7.07 -9.93 9.55
N GLY A 126 -8.33 -10.38 9.64
CA GLY A 126 -8.96 -11.13 8.55
C GLY A 126 -8.14 -12.37 8.18
N ASN A 127 -7.92 -12.57 6.88
CA ASN A 127 -7.08 -13.66 6.34
C ASN A 127 -5.62 -13.24 6.11
N SER A 128 -5.15 -12.17 6.76
CA SER A 128 -3.81 -11.62 6.55
C SER A 128 -3.07 -11.40 7.85
N ARG A 129 -1.73 -11.36 7.76
CA ARG A 129 -0.87 -10.80 8.80
C ARG A 129 -0.45 -9.39 8.39
N VAL A 130 -0.43 -8.48 9.35
CA VAL A 130 0.04 -7.11 9.13
C VAL A 130 1.22 -6.86 10.05
N SER A 131 2.34 -6.43 9.46
CA SER A 131 3.46 -5.91 10.22
C SER A 131 3.33 -4.39 10.34
N PRO A 132 3.27 -3.85 11.56
CA PRO A 132 3.27 -2.41 11.77
C PRO A 132 4.55 -1.78 11.20
N PRO A 133 4.57 -0.46 11.01
CA PRO A 133 5.83 0.25 10.82
C PRO A 133 6.81 -0.09 11.96
N PRO A 134 8.08 -0.46 11.67
CA PRO A 134 9.21 -0.19 12.55
C PRO A 134 9.21 1.30 12.92
N GLY A 135 8.44 1.64 13.94
CA GLY A 135 8.66 2.83 14.75
C GLY A 135 9.68 2.50 15.84
N ASN A 136 9.88 3.43 16.77
CA ASN A 136 10.60 3.17 18.01
C ASN A 136 9.77 2.21 18.88
N LEU A 137 9.66 0.94 18.47
CA LEU A 137 9.04 -0.16 19.20
C LEU A 137 10.03 -0.64 20.27
N GLU A 138 10.52 0.30 21.10
CA GLU A 138 11.49 0.01 22.15
C GLU A 138 10.82 -0.70 23.34
N SER A 139 9.48 -0.68 23.42
CA SER A 139 8.70 -1.33 24.47
C SER A 139 7.50 -2.11 23.92
N ALA A 140 7.11 -3.18 24.64
CA ALA A 140 5.91 -3.96 24.33
C ALA A 140 4.63 -3.13 24.33
N ALA A 141 4.52 -2.15 25.24
CA ALA A 141 3.37 -1.23 25.28
C ALA A 141 3.21 -0.42 23.98
N SER A 142 4.32 0.06 23.41
CA SER A 142 4.28 0.81 22.14
C SER A 142 3.87 -0.09 20.96
N MET A 143 4.15 -1.39 21.03
CA MET A 143 3.71 -2.37 20.03
C MET A 143 2.20 -2.60 20.09
N GLU A 144 1.65 -2.79 21.30
CA GLU A 144 0.22 -3.02 21.52
C GLU A 144 -0.63 -1.82 21.09
N GLU A 145 -0.23 -0.59 21.44
CA GLU A 145 -0.91 0.64 21.01
C GLU A 145 -0.93 0.80 19.49
N GLN A 146 0.18 0.48 18.82
CA GLN A 146 0.29 0.56 17.37
C GLN A 146 -0.55 -0.52 16.67
N GLU A 147 -0.57 -1.74 17.22
CA GLU A 147 -1.47 -2.80 16.76
C GLU A 147 -2.93 -2.35 16.86
N GLU A 148 -3.35 -1.84 18.01
CA GLU A 148 -4.73 -1.40 18.24
C GLU A 148 -5.13 -0.27 17.27
N LEU A 149 -4.24 0.71 17.05
CA LEU A 149 -4.45 1.79 16.09
C LEU A 149 -4.62 1.27 14.66
N LEU A 150 -3.74 0.38 14.20
CA LEU A 150 -3.81 -0.20 12.86
C LEU A 150 -5.04 -1.09 12.69
N ARG A 151 -5.36 -1.89 13.70
CA ARG A 151 -6.56 -2.73 13.72
C ARG A 151 -7.82 -1.89 13.63
N GLY A 152 -7.88 -0.78 14.38
CA GLY A 152 -8.98 0.19 14.30
C GLY A 152 -9.14 0.80 12.91
N LYS A 153 -8.04 1.22 12.27
CA LYS A 153 -8.04 1.75 10.90
C LYS A 153 -8.53 0.73 9.88
N LEU A 154 -8.08 -0.53 9.99
CA LEU A 154 -8.34 -1.58 9.02
C LEU A 154 -9.67 -2.31 9.24
N ALA A 155 -10.30 -2.19 10.41
CA ALA A 155 -11.50 -2.95 10.79
C ALA A 155 -12.63 -2.88 9.75
N GLN A 156 -12.91 -1.69 9.20
CA GLN A 156 -13.97 -1.53 8.20
C GLN A 156 -13.60 -2.17 6.85
N LEU A 157 -12.34 -2.07 6.44
CA LEU A 157 -11.84 -2.61 5.18
C LEU A 157 -11.87 -4.15 5.19
N VAL A 158 -11.33 -4.76 6.25
CA VAL A 158 -11.22 -6.23 6.35
C VAL A 158 -12.56 -6.94 6.52
N ALA A 159 -13.63 -6.20 6.83
CA ALA A 159 -14.98 -6.75 6.88
C ALA A 159 -15.51 -7.10 5.48
N SER A 160 -14.99 -6.46 4.42
CA SER A 160 -15.45 -6.64 3.04
C SER A 160 -14.34 -7.03 2.06
N VAL A 161 -13.06 -6.80 2.41
CA VAL A 161 -11.92 -6.94 1.49
C VAL A 161 -10.86 -7.86 2.09
N ASP A 162 -10.46 -8.87 1.33
CA ASP A 162 -9.22 -9.60 1.61
C ASP A 162 -8.04 -8.70 1.24
N LEU A 163 -7.15 -8.38 2.20
CA LEU A 163 -6.04 -7.44 1.97
C LEU A 163 -5.05 -7.91 0.90
N ASN A 164 -5.03 -9.19 0.51
CA ASN A 164 -4.16 -9.67 -0.56
C ASN A 164 -4.74 -9.38 -1.96
N GLU A 165 -6.08 -9.38 -2.08
CA GLU A 165 -6.79 -9.31 -3.36
C GLU A 165 -6.51 -8.00 -4.16
N PRO A 166 -6.45 -6.81 -3.53
CA PRO A 166 -6.10 -5.59 -4.23
C PRO A 166 -4.70 -5.62 -4.86
N PHE A 167 -3.73 -6.32 -4.27
CA PHE A 167 -2.41 -6.47 -4.88
C PHE A 167 -2.45 -7.36 -6.13
N GLU A 168 -3.29 -8.39 -6.13
CA GLU A 168 -3.52 -9.25 -7.31
C GLU A 168 -4.16 -8.45 -8.45
N ARG A 169 -5.11 -7.57 -8.13
CA ARG A 169 -5.72 -6.66 -9.11
C ARG A 169 -4.71 -5.70 -9.73
N ILE A 170 -3.82 -5.13 -8.92
CA ILE A 170 -2.74 -4.26 -9.42
C ILE A 170 -1.87 -5.02 -10.43
N ARG A 171 -1.46 -6.24 -10.06
CA ARG A 171 -0.65 -7.11 -10.94
C ARG A 171 -1.37 -7.40 -12.25
N ALA A 172 -2.64 -7.82 -12.18
CA ALA A 172 -3.45 -8.10 -13.36
C ALA A 172 -3.62 -6.89 -14.27
N ALA A 173 -3.82 -5.69 -13.69
CA ALA A 173 -3.94 -4.45 -14.45
C ALA A 173 -2.62 -4.07 -15.16
N ILE A 174 -1.48 -4.22 -14.48
CA ILE A 174 -0.16 -4.00 -15.07
C ILE A 174 0.12 -5.01 -16.20
N ASP A 175 -0.21 -6.27 -15.99
CA ASP A 175 -0.01 -7.34 -16.99
C ASP A 175 -0.92 -7.17 -18.22
N GLU A 176 -2.12 -6.62 -18.06
CA GLU A 176 -2.97 -6.23 -19.19
C GLU A 176 -2.38 -5.03 -19.95
N ALA A 177 -1.91 -4.01 -19.23
CA ALA A 177 -1.30 -2.82 -19.85
C ALA A 177 -0.02 -3.14 -20.64
N GLN A 178 0.68 -4.24 -20.34
CA GLN A 178 1.85 -4.70 -21.08
C GLN A 178 1.52 -5.43 -22.39
N ARG A 179 0.26 -5.85 -22.60
CA ARG A 179 -0.15 -6.63 -23.78
C ARG A 179 -0.62 -5.77 -24.96
N HIS A 180 -0.74 -4.46 -24.77
CA HIS A 180 -1.11 -3.47 -25.79
C HIS A 180 0.04 -2.50 -26.03
#